data_AF-A0A0N0K0T9-F1
#
_entry.id   AF-A0A0N0K0T9-F1
#
_cell.length_a   1.000
_cell.length_b   1.000
_cell.length_c   1.000
_cell.angle_alpha   90.00
_cell.angle_beta   90.00
_cell.angle_gamma   90.00
#
_symmetry.space_group_name_H-M   'P 1'
#
loop_
_entity.id
_entity.type
_entity.pdbx_description
1 polymer ?
#
loop_
_entity_poly.entity_id
_entity_poly.type
_entity_poly.pdbx_seq_one_letter_code
_entity_poly.pdbx_strand_id
1 'polypeptide(L)'
;MNVHFDGVLVTADFLRDVFKSSGVCKPLFHLPLALDLDRFLNLGPKKRGSPYVFGAVGAYDFRKNVDLITETFEKAFGLDNPDVALRLKLSYSLLGEEEAAKFAASWRGTNIQVVRGNVNEDDYLTFVRDIDCVINISRGEGYSIPAREAVAMGTPLILSDHFAHEDFSDLDSVAFVKAEVPVPALYPQINERFIGLQYMPHPQDVVAAFRRVYEQRDAYAARALANRDKARRWTVADLRERYFSLVSPATVSLRGGPETITPSGISTSHEFFYRRAHQFYGDRVARSARNVELFRQRPAKTVVIGNDGGFFSLFNRYASYLVWEKDDDPDRVVLPDWRADSIGDFFGSDKFTSFCYASRTEGNGWLKLFKPSPDVDDPSIYDDVDRLYDGAVIADGFNEYREPWLTYTNAYNLYQMPEFKRWRRWYNGIVSQHIIPLDNIQKRIDRNLAALGDGERLAVHIRHPSHAIEQPGARLSHTEVYVRAINAYIAERKLKNPRIFLATDQESTIEDMKRHFGSNLYFDTDVKRTSIDHDQSFEALDESERMREGHQIQHLTAADSRNWSSSMAAEVIADCYSLAGCEALFHIVSNISTAASYLNPDLEMVFVGHRHG
;
A
#
# COMPACT_ATOMS: atom_id res chain seq x y z
N MET A 1 1.90 4.84 -29.92
CA MET A 1 1.15 5.42 -28.77
C MET A 1 1.49 6.89 -28.58
N ASN A 2 2.77 7.26 -28.41
CA ASN A 2 3.18 8.64 -28.12
C ASN A 2 2.74 9.72 -29.14
N VAL A 3 2.53 9.37 -30.41
CA VAL A 3 2.18 10.34 -31.46
C VAL A 3 0.67 10.61 -31.56
N HIS A 4 -0.17 9.61 -31.31
CA HIS A 4 -1.59 9.65 -31.70
C HIS A 4 -2.57 9.63 -30.53
N PHE A 5 -2.12 9.32 -29.32
CA PHE A 5 -3.00 9.18 -28.16
C PHE A 5 -2.68 10.23 -27.09
N ASP A 6 -3.73 10.68 -26.40
CA ASP A 6 -3.60 11.62 -25.29
C ASP A 6 -3.22 10.91 -23.99
N GLY A 7 -3.74 9.69 -23.76
CA GLY A 7 -3.40 8.81 -22.65
C GLY A 7 -3.55 7.33 -23.05
N VAL A 8 -3.12 6.42 -22.19
CA VAL A 8 -3.14 4.97 -22.42
C VAL A 8 -3.86 4.29 -21.27
N LEU A 9 -4.80 3.40 -21.57
CA LEU A 9 -5.47 2.57 -20.58
C LEU A 9 -4.82 1.19 -20.52
N VAL A 10 -4.53 0.71 -19.32
CA VAL A 10 -4.02 -0.64 -19.08
C VAL A 10 -4.98 -1.41 -18.19
N THR A 11 -5.13 -2.71 -18.44
CA THR A 11 -6.12 -3.57 -17.79
C THR A 11 -5.64 -4.17 -16.48
N ALA A 12 -4.34 -4.10 -16.20
CA ALA A 12 -3.69 -4.58 -14.99
C ALA A 12 -2.54 -3.64 -14.65
N ASP A 13 -2.23 -3.48 -13.36
CA ASP A 13 -1.33 -2.42 -12.92
C ASP A 13 0.13 -2.64 -13.36
N PHE A 14 0.61 -3.89 -13.36
CA PHE A 14 1.96 -4.25 -13.81
C PHE A 14 2.27 -3.80 -15.25
N LEU A 15 1.25 -3.68 -16.11
CA LEU A 15 1.41 -3.22 -17.49
C LEU A 15 1.89 -1.78 -17.58
N ARG A 16 1.70 -0.96 -16.53
CA ARG A 16 2.22 0.41 -16.49
C ARG A 16 3.74 0.39 -16.68
N ASP A 17 4.45 -0.47 -15.96
CA ASP A 17 5.89 -0.54 -16.01
C ASP A 17 6.40 -1.18 -17.31
N VAL A 18 5.66 -2.17 -17.84
CA VAL A 18 5.94 -2.74 -19.17
C VAL A 18 5.83 -1.67 -20.26
N PHE A 19 4.79 -0.85 -20.25
CA PHE A 19 4.57 0.22 -21.24
C PHE A 19 5.60 1.34 -21.08
N LYS A 20 5.91 1.78 -19.86
CA LYS A 20 6.98 2.76 -19.59
C LYS A 20 8.32 2.26 -20.10
N SER A 21 8.69 1.02 -19.77
CA SER A 21 9.94 0.39 -20.22
C SER A 21 10.00 0.23 -21.74
N SER A 22 8.84 0.16 -22.40
CA SER A 22 8.70 0.15 -23.86
C SER A 22 8.75 1.56 -24.49
N GLY A 23 8.99 2.60 -23.70
CA GLY A 23 9.14 3.99 -24.16
C GLY A 23 7.83 4.77 -24.30
N VAL A 24 6.75 4.35 -23.64
CA VAL A 24 5.50 5.12 -23.60
C VAL A 24 5.66 6.31 -22.64
N CYS A 25 5.49 7.53 -23.15
CA CYS A 25 5.62 8.78 -22.40
C CYS A 25 4.27 9.49 -22.18
N LYS A 26 3.16 8.80 -22.46
CA LYS A 26 1.80 9.28 -22.22
C LYS A 26 1.34 8.84 -20.82
N PRO A 27 0.40 9.57 -20.19
CA PRO A 27 -0.18 9.10 -18.93
C PRO A 27 -0.82 7.73 -19.15
N LEU A 28 -0.46 6.80 -18.28
CA LEU A 28 -0.98 5.45 -18.23
C LEU A 28 -2.03 5.40 -17.12
N PHE A 29 -3.25 4.98 -17.40
CA PHE A 29 -4.32 4.83 -16.42
C PHE A 29 -4.68 3.35 -16.29
N HIS A 30 -4.73 2.84 -15.07
CA HIS A 30 -5.24 1.50 -14.81
C HIS A 30 -6.76 1.56 -14.79
N LEU A 31 -7.37 0.80 -15.71
CA LEU A 31 -8.80 0.58 -15.77
C LEU A 31 -9.05 -0.91 -16.08
N PRO A 32 -9.46 -1.71 -15.08
CA PRO A 32 -9.79 -3.12 -15.31
C PRO A 32 -10.93 -3.27 -16.32
N LEU A 33 -10.97 -4.40 -17.02
CA LEU A 33 -12.10 -4.70 -17.91
C LEU A 33 -13.37 -4.96 -17.08
N ALA A 34 -14.43 -4.21 -17.37
CA ALA A 34 -15.76 -4.47 -16.83
C ALA A 34 -16.35 -5.76 -17.42
N LEU A 35 -16.72 -6.70 -16.56
CA LEU A 35 -17.26 -8.02 -16.92
C LEU A 35 -18.71 -8.16 -16.46
N ASP A 36 -19.54 -8.79 -17.28
CA ASP A 36 -20.89 -9.21 -16.88
C ASP A 36 -20.80 -10.50 -16.06
N LEU A 37 -20.64 -10.35 -14.74
CA LEU A 37 -20.44 -11.47 -13.81
C LEU A 37 -21.72 -11.84 -13.03
N ASP A 38 -22.82 -11.13 -13.23
CA ASP A 38 -24.03 -11.30 -12.43
C ASP A 38 -24.61 -12.72 -12.59
N ARG A 39 -24.54 -13.30 -13.79
CA ARG A 39 -24.97 -14.69 -14.03
C ARG A 39 -24.15 -15.69 -13.22
N PHE A 40 -22.84 -15.50 -13.17
CA PHE A 40 -21.94 -16.35 -12.38
C PHE A 40 -22.18 -16.17 -10.88
N LEU A 41 -22.40 -14.93 -10.43
CA LEU A 41 -22.75 -14.54 -9.06
C LEU A 41 -24.16 -15.02 -8.62
N ASN A 42 -25.06 -15.29 -9.55
CA ASN A 42 -26.38 -15.84 -9.24
C ASN A 42 -26.39 -17.38 -9.23
N LEU A 43 -25.59 -18.04 -10.07
CA LEU A 43 -25.55 -19.50 -10.17
C LEU A 43 -24.85 -20.16 -8.98
N GLY A 44 -23.64 -19.71 -8.68
CA GLY A 44 -22.80 -20.30 -7.62
C GLY A 44 -22.17 -21.63 -8.02
N PRO A 45 -21.29 -22.18 -7.17
CA PRO A 45 -20.55 -23.38 -7.50
C PRO A 45 -21.50 -24.58 -7.47
N LYS A 46 -21.23 -25.61 -8.27
CA LYS A 46 -21.98 -26.86 -8.18
C LYS A 46 -21.82 -27.50 -6.80
N LYS A 47 -22.77 -28.36 -6.43
CA LYS A 47 -22.57 -29.26 -5.29
C LYS A 47 -21.44 -30.23 -5.62
N ARG A 48 -20.49 -30.37 -4.70
CA ARG A 48 -19.34 -31.26 -4.86
C ARG A 48 -19.78 -32.71 -4.98
N GLY A 49 -19.05 -33.49 -5.79
CA GLY A 49 -19.30 -34.89 -6.05
C GLY A 49 -18.08 -35.59 -6.67
N SER A 50 -18.27 -36.83 -7.12
CA SER A 50 -17.28 -37.57 -7.91
C SER A 50 -17.77 -37.69 -9.36
N PRO A 51 -16.91 -37.50 -10.38
CA PRO A 51 -15.49 -37.13 -10.26
C PRO A 51 -15.28 -35.66 -9.85
N TYR A 52 -14.11 -35.37 -9.28
CA TYR A 52 -13.61 -34.01 -9.12
C TYR A 52 -13.08 -33.48 -10.45
N VAL A 53 -13.67 -32.40 -10.94
CA VAL A 53 -13.44 -31.88 -12.30
C VAL A 53 -12.49 -30.69 -12.26
N PHE A 54 -11.28 -30.88 -12.78
CA PHE A 54 -10.42 -29.77 -13.18
C PHE A 54 -10.87 -29.27 -14.56
N GLY A 55 -10.75 -27.97 -14.84
CA GLY A 55 -11.07 -27.50 -16.18
C GLY A 55 -10.38 -26.22 -16.61
N ALA A 56 -10.20 -26.07 -17.91
CA ALA A 56 -9.60 -24.91 -18.54
C ALA A 56 -10.46 -24.40 -19.70
N VAL A 57 -10.53 -23.09 -19.84
CA VAL A 57 -11.21 -22.42 -20.96
C VAL A 57 -10.19 -21.55 -21.70
N GLY A 58 -10.13 -21.68 -23.02
CA GLY A 58 -9.23 -20.86 -23.83
C GLY A 58 -9.26 -21.19 -25.31
N ALA A 59 -8.18 -20.79 -25.99
CA ALA A 59 -7.89 -21.20 -27.34
C ALA A 59 -6.93 -22.41 -27.32
N TYR A 60 -6.91 -23.18 -28.40
CA TYR A 60 -5.82 -24.12 -28.66
C TYR A 60 -4.63 -23.32 -29.21
N ASP A 61 -3.70 -22.99 -28.32
CA ASP A 61 -2.47 -22.26 -28.64
C ASP A 61 -1.33 -22.62 -27.66
N PHE A 62 -0.08 -22.37 -28.07
CA PHE A 62 1.10 -22.66 -27.25
C PHE A 62 1.11 -21.90 -25.92
N ARG A 63 0.64 -20.64 -25.92
CA ARG A 63 0.62 -19.75 -24.76
C ARG A 63 -0.36 -20.26 -23.71
N LYS A 64 -1.45 -20.93 -24.07
CA LYS A 64 -2.43 -21.50 -23.12
C LYS A 64 -1.95 -22.76 -22.43
N ASN A 65 -0.81 -23.33 -22.83
CA ASN A 65 -0.20 -24.50 -22.21
C ASN A 65 -1.16 -25.72 -22.16
N VAL A 66 -2.03 -25.87 -23.17
CA VAL A 66 -3.04 -26.94 -23.17
C VAL A 66 -2.40 -28.33 -23.10
N ASP A 67 -1.32 -28.57 -23.87
CA ASP A 67 -0.55 -29.82 -23.82
C ASP A 67 0.06 -30.06 -22.44
N LEU A 68 0.70 -29.03 -21.86
CA LEU A 68 1.30 -29.11 -20.52
C LEU A 68 0.25 -29.43 -19.45
N ILE A 69 -0.94 -28.84 -19.53
CA ILE A 69 -2.06 -29.13 -18.62
C ILE A 69 -2.43 -30.62 -18.72
N THR A 70 -2.59 -31.16 -19.93
CA THR A 70 -2.96 -32.57 -20.11
C THR A 70 -1.87 -33.54 -19.66
N GLU A 71 -0.61 -33.28 -20.00
CA GLU A 71 0.53 -34.13 -19.61
C GLU A 71 0.73 -34.16 -18.09
N THR A 72 0.57 -33.02 -17.43
CA THR A 72 0.75 -32.92 -15.97
C THR A 72 -0.46 -33.47 -15.22
N PHE A 73 -1.67 -33.37 -15.77
CA PHE A 73 -2.84 -34.06 -15.25
C PHE A 73 -2.68 -35.59 -15.31
N GLU A 74 -2.25 -36.13 -16.47
CA GLU A 74 -1.94 -37.56 -16.61
C GLU A 74 -0.89 -38.02 -15.60
N LYS A 75 0.21 -37.27 -15.44
CA LYS A 75 1.25 -37.58 -14.44
C LYS A 75 0.74 -37.50 -13.00
N ALA A 76 -0.23 -36.61 -12.72
CA ALA A 76 -0.79 -36.45 -11.39
C ALA A 76 -1.71 -37.61 -11.02
N PHE A 77 -2.55 -38.08 -11.95
CA PHE A 77 -3.69 -38.94 -11.63
C PHE A 77 -3.88 -40.20 -12.49
N GLY A 78 -3.19 -40.33 -13.62
CA GLY A 78 -3.47 -41.36 -14.62
C GLY A 78 -4.69 -41.05 -15.51
N LEU A 79 -4.84 -41.81 -16.60
CA LEU A 79 -5.86 -41.61 -17.63
C LEU A 79 -7.15 -42.42 -17.41
N ASP A 80 -7.14 -43.37 -16.48
CA ASP A 80 -8.22 -44.32 -16.16
C ASP A 80 -8.82 -44.12 -14.76
N ASN A 81 -8.38 -43.09 -14.04
CA ASN A 81 -8.85 -42.79 -12.69
C ASN A 81 -10.29 -42.23 -12.71
N PRO A 82 -11.27 -42.92 -12.10
CA PRO A 82 -12.68 -42.49 -12.12
C PRO A 82 -13.01 -41.37 -11.14
N ASP A 83 -12.13 -41.03 -10.21
CA ASP A 83 -12.38 -40.01 -9.17
C ASP A 83 -12.05 -38.60 -9.63
N VAL A 84 -11.37 -38.44 -10.77
CA VAL A 84 -10.97 -37.14 -11.31
C VAL A 84 -11.22 -37.07 -12.81
N ALA A 85 -11.50 -35.87 -13.30
CA ALA A 85 -11.60 -35.59 -14.72
C ALA A 85 -10.98 -34.24 -15.06
N LEU A 86 -10.49 -34.10 -16.29
CA LEU A 86 -10.06 -32.82 -16.86
C LEU A 86 -10.98 -32.44 -18.01
N ARG A 87 -11.60 -31.25 -17.95
CA ARG A 87 -12.43 -30.72 -19.04
C ARG A 87 -11.78 -29.49 -19.67
N LEU A 88 -11.55 -29.55 -20.97
CA LEU A 88 -10.97 -28.46 -21.74
C LEU A 88 -12.00 -27.90 -22.70
N LYS A 89 -12.27 -26.60 -22.60
CA LYS A 89 -13.08 -25.87 -23.57
C LYS A 89 -12.18 -25.01 -24.46
N LEU A 90 -12.00 -25.45 -25.70
CA LEU A 90 -11.15 -24.82 -26.70
C LEU A 90 -12.03 -24.12 -27.75
N SER A 91 -12.27 -22.82 -27.60
CA SER A 91 -13.26 -22.11 -28.42
C SER A 91 -12.81 -21.88 -29.87
N TYR A 92 -11.51 -21.77 -30.11
CA TYR A 92 -10.90 -21.65 -31.43
C TYR A 92 -9.44 -22.10 -31.38
N SER A 93 -8.83 -22.36 -32.54
CA SER A 93 -7.41 -22.73 -32.67
C SER A 93 -6.56 -21.62 -33.28
N LEU A 94 -5.37 -21.38 -32.73
CA LEU A 94 -4.32 -20.53 -33.34
C LEU A 94 -3.21 -21.35 -34.00
N LEU A 95 -3.21 -22.68 -33.84
CA LEU A 95 -2.25 -23.61 -34.44
C LEU A 95 -2.85 -24.38 -35.64
N GLY A 96 -4.10 -24.08 -36.00
CA GLY A 96 -4.84 -24.74 -37.05
C GLY A 96 -5.88 -25.73 -36.51
N GLU A 97 -7.00 -25.86 -37.23
CA GLU A 97 -8.14 -26.67 -36.79
C GLU A 97 -7.86 -28.18 -36.87
N GLU A 98 -7.01 -28.61 -37.80
CA GLU A 98 -6.63 -30.02 -37.93
C GLU A 98 -5.78 -30.48 -36.72
N GLU A 99 -4.85 -29.66 -36.26
CA GLU A 99 -4.04 -29.94 -35.07
C GLU A 99 -4.90 -29.99 -33.81
N ALA A 100 -5.79 -29.00 -33.63
CA ALA A 100 -6.74 -29.00 -32.52
C ALA A 100 -7.67 -30.24 -32.54
N ALA A 101 -8.07 -30.70 -33.73
CA ALA A 101 -8.87 -31.92 -33.87
C ALA A 101 -8.08 -33.18 -33.51
N LYS A 102 -6.81 -33.27 -33.93
CA LYS A 102 -5.91 -34.38 -33.56
C LYS A 102 -5.66 -34.40 -32.06
N PHE A 103 -5.38 -33.26 -31.45
CA PHE A 103 -5.25 -33.11 -30.00
C PHE A 103 -6.52 -33.56 -29.26
N ALA A 104 -7.71 -33.12 -29.69
CA ALA A 104 -8.94 -33.57 -29.05
C ALA A 104 -9.19 -35.08 -29.23
N ALA A 105 -8.76 -35.66 -30.36
CA ALA A 105 -8.94 -37.08 -30.64
C ALA A 105 -8.01 -37.98 -29.81
N SER A 106 -6.81 -37.51 -29.43
CA SER A 106 -5.85 -38.31 -28.64
C SER A 106 -6.33 -38.62 -27.22
N TRP A 107 -7.32 -37.87 -26.72
CA TRP A 107 -7.88 -38.05 -25.39
C TRP A 107 -9.21 -38.82 -25.36
N ARG A 108 -9.68 -39.34 -26.50
CA ARG A 108 -10.92 -40.12 -26.54
C ARG A 108 -10.79 -41.39 -25.71
N GLY A 109 -11.74 -41.61 -24.80
CA GLY A 109 -11.79 -42.80 -23.95
C GLY A 109 -10.98 -42.69 -22.66
N THR A 110 -10.38 -41.53 -22.37
CA THR A 110 -9.73 -41.24 -21.08
C THR A 110 -10.63 -40.38 -20.19
N ASN A 111 -10.15 -40.05 -18.99
CA ASN A 111 -10.76 -39.07 -18.09
C ASN A 111 -10.50 -37.59 -18.50
N ILE A 112 -10.00 -37.33 -19.72
CA ILE A 112 -9.80 -35.99 -20.28
C ILE A 112 -10.82 -35.74 -21.41
N GLN A 113 -11.67 -34.72 -21.24
CA GLN A 113 -12.70 -34.33 -22.20
C GLN A 113 -12.33 -33.00 -22.87
N VAL A 114 -12.31 -32.98 -24.20
CA VAL A 114 -12.04 -31.76 -24.98
C VAL A 114 -13.28 -31.36 -25.78
N VAL A 115 -13.82 -30.17 -25.46
CA VAL A 115 -14.94 -29.54 -26.17
C VAL A 115 -14.39 -28.42 -27.05
N ARG A 116 -14.58 -28.53 -28.37
CA ARG A 116 -14.06 -27.57 -29.35
C ARG A 116 -15.15 -26.70 -29.98
N GLY A 117 -14.75 -25.55 -30.51
CA GLY A 117 -15.62 -24.64 -31.26
C GLY A 117 -16.47 -23.74 -30.36
N ASN A 118 -17.21 -22.80 -30.94
CA ASN A 118 -18.06 -21.90 -30.16
C ASN A 118 -19.29 -22.62 -29.62
N VAL A 119 -19.72 -22.24 -28.43
CA VAL A 119 -20.97 -22.68 -27.79
C VAL A 119 -21.81 -21.45 -27.46
N ASN A 120 -23.11 -21.61 -27.28
CA ASN A 120 -23.94 -20.51 -26.78
C ASN A 120 -23.62 -20.23 -25.30
N GLU A 121 -24.16 -19.13 -24.79
CA GLU A 121 -23.87 -18.67 -23.43
C GLU A 121 -24.36 -19.63 -22.35
N ASP A 122 -25.53 -20.26 -22.52
CA ASP A 122 -26.10 -21.21 -21.54
C ASP A 122 -25.26 -22.50 -21.44
N ASP A 123 -24.79 -23.00 -22.58
CA ASP A 123 -23.88 -24.15 -22.65
C ASP A 123 -22.51 -23.80 -22.04
N TYR A 124 -22.03 -22.57 -22.23
CA TYR A 124 -20.81 -22.08 -21.59
C TYR A 124 -20.95 -22.02 -20.07
N LEU A 125 -22.01 -21.41 -19.57
CA LEU A 125 -22.30 -21.33 -18.14
C LEU A 125 -22.44 -22.73 -17.52
N THR A 126 -23.10 -23.65 -18.22
CA THR A 126 -23.19 -25.05 -17.81
C THR A 126 -21.82 -25.71 -17.73
N PHE A 127 -20.97 -25.50 -18.73
CA PHE A 127 -19.60 -26.02 -18.74
C PHE A 127 -18.78 -25.51 -17.55
N VAL A 128 -18.81 -24.19 -17.30
CA VAL A 128 -18.03 -23.56 -16.22
C VAL A 128 -18.56 -23.99 -14.85
N ARG A 129 -19.89 -24.05 -14.67
CA ARG A 129 -20.52 -24.52 -13.42
C ARG A 129 -20.12 -25.96 -13.07
N ASP A 130 -19.89 -26.79 -14.07
CA ASP A 130 -19.54 -28.19 -13.89
C ASP A 130 -18.08 -28.44 -13.46
N ILE A 131 -17.25 -27.39 -13.34
CA ILE A 131 -15.85 -27.46 -12.93
C ILE A 131 -15.71 -27.24 -11.41
N ASP A 132 -14.95 -28.12 -10.74
CA ASP A 132 -14.60 -27.98 -9.31
C ASP A 132 -13.34 -27.15 -9.08
N CYS A 133 -12.42 -27.09 -10.05
CA CYS A 133 -11.25 -26.23 -10.00
C CYS A 133 -10.85 -25.76 -11.41
N VAL A 134 -10.74 -24.45 -11.61
CA VAL A 134 -10.28 -23.89 -12.88
C VAL A 134 -8.76 -23.85 -12.91
N ILE A 135 -8.14 -24.27 -14.01
CA ILE A 135 -6.70 -24.15 -14.24
C ILE A 135 -6.42 -23.19 -15.40
N ASN A 136 -5.57 -22.20 -15.14
CA ASN A 136 -4.99 -21.31 -16.14
C ASN A 136 -3.51 -21.09 -15.85
N ILE A 137 -2.67 -21.98 -16.38
CA ILE A 137 -1.21 -21.91 -16.29
C ILE A 137 -0.58 -21.42 -17.59
N SER A 138 -1.24 -20.48 -18.25
CA SER A 138 -0.77 -19.91 -19.51
C SER A 138 0.58 -19.20 -19.34
N ARG A 139 1.34 -19.07 -20.43
CA ARG A 139 2.68 -18.48 -20.46
C ARG A 139 2.69 -16.95 -20.40
N GLY A 140 1.52 -16.34 -20.51
CA GLY A 140 1.34 -14.89 -20.56
C GLY A 140 -0.14 -14.56 -20.76
N GLU A 141 -0.67 -13.61 -20.00
CA GLU A 141 -2.07 -13.16 -20.08
C GLU A 141 -2.14 -11.64 -19.99
N GLY A 142 -3.15 -11.06 -20.62
CA GLY A 142 -3.45 -9.62 -20.48
C GLY A 142 -4.44 -9.32 -19.36
N TYR A 143 -5.40 -10.22 -19.13
CA TYR A 143 -6.42 -10.04 -18.09
C TYR A 143 -6.90 -11.36 -17.49
N SER A 144 -7.09 -12.45 -18.23
CA SER A 144 -7.62 -13.74 -17.72
C SER A 144 -9.08 -13.67 -17.26
N ILE A 145 -10.01 -13.50 -18.22
CA ILE A 145 -11.46 -13.50 -17.98
C ILE A 145 -11.95 -14.80 -17.31
N PRO A 146 -11.59 -16.02 -17.77
CA PRO A 146 -12.08 -17.26 -17.14
C PRO A 146 -11.71 -17.42 -15.67
N ALA A 147 -10.57 -16.85 -15.24
CA ALA A 147 -10.19 -16.87 -13.84
C ALA A 147 -11.11 -15.95 -12.99
N ARG A 148 -11.51 -14.78 -13.50
CA ARG A 148 -12.47 -13.89 -12.81
C ARG A 148 -13.87 -14.48 -12.76
N GLU A 149 -14.29 -15.15 -13.83
CA GLU A 149 -15.55 -15.92 -13.86
C GLU A 149 -15.52 -17.03 -12.80
N ALA A 150 -14.39 -17.73 -12.64
CA ALA A 150 -14.23 -18.75 -11.59
C ALA A 150 -14.35 -18.15 -10.18
N VAL A 151 -13.74 -16.99 -9.92
CA VAL A 151 -13.95 -16.28 -8.64
C VAL A 151 -15.42 -15.93 -8.45
N ALA A 152 -16.10 -15.40 -9.47
CA ALA A 152 -17.54 -15.08 -9.40
C ALA A 152 -18.41 -16.32 -9.19
N MET A 153 -17.97 -17.50 -9.63
CA MET A 153 -18.62 -18.78 -9.36
C MET A 153 -18.29 -19.34 -7.97
N GLY A 154 -17.28 -18.82 -7.27
CA GLY A 154 -16.78 -19.41 -6.02
C GLY A 154 -16.01 -20.72 -6.26
N THR A 155 -15.31 -20.81 -7.40
CA THR A 155 -14.55 -22.00 -7.82
C THR A 155 -13.05 -21.78 -7.56
N PRO A 156 -12.36 -22.74 -6.90
CA PRO A 156 -10.90 -22.73 -6.74
C PRO A 156 -10.13 -22.59 -8.06
N LEU A 157 -8.90 -22.10 -7.95
CA LEU A 157 -8.06 -21.77 -9.09
C LEU A 157 -6.65 -22.36 -8.95
N ILE A 158 -6.09 -22.87 -10.05
CA ILE A 158 -4.66 -23.10 -10.23
C ILE A 158 -4.17 -22.10 -11.28
N LEU A 159 -3.34 -21.14 -10.89
CA LEU A 159 -2.87 -20.06 -11.76
C LEU A 159 -1.35 -20.09 -11.87
N SER A 160 -0.83 -19.72 -13.04
CA SER A 160 0.58 -19.37 -13.16
C SER A 160 0.87 -18.07 -12.40
N ASP A 161 1.94 -18.06 -11.61
CA ASP A 161 2.39 -16.92 -10.80
C ASP A 161 3.17 -15.92 -11.65
N HIS A 162 2.44 -15.10 -12.42
CA HIS A 162 3.00 -13.96 -13.15
C HIS A 162 1.92 -12.95 -13.56
N PHE A 163 2.35 -11.68 -13.70
CA PHE A 163 1.70 -10.64 -14.51
C PHE A 163 0.19 -10.46 -14.20
N ALA A 164 -0.68 -10.84 -15.13
CA ALA A 164 -2.13 -10.63 -15.02
C ALA A 164 -2.80 -11.47 -13.93
N HIS A 165 -2.11 -12.46 -13.35
CA HIS A 165 -2.62 -13.23 -12.22
C HIS A 165 -2.25 -12.63 -10.85
N GLU A 166 -1.43 -11.58 -10.78
CA GLU A 166 -1.12 -10.86 -9.54
C GLU A 166 -2.37 -10.24 -8.90
N ASP A 167 -3.36 -9.87 -9.73
CA ASP A 167 -4.68 -9.40 -9.28
C ASP A 167 -5.43 -10.42 -8.40
N PHE A 168 -4.99 -11.67 -8.32
CA PHE A 168 -5.60 -12.73 -7.51
C PHE A 168 -4.75 -13.10 -6.28
N SER A 169 -3.64 -12.40 -6.03
CA SER A 169 -2.71 -12.67 -4.92
C SER A 169 -3.37 -12.56 -3.54
N ASP A 170 -4.45 -11.78 -3.42
CA ASP A 170 -5.24 -11.62 -2.19
C ASP A 170 -6.24 -12.78 -1.93
N LEU A 171 -6.28 -13.78 -2.81
CA LEU A 171 -7.21 -14.91 -2.73
C LEU A 171 -6.48 -16.19 -2.29
N ASP A 172 -6.72 -16.59 -1.04
CA ASP A 172 -6.19 -17.84 -0.46
C ASP A 172 -6.81 -19.14 -1.05
N SER A 173 -7.79 -18.99 -1.95
CA SER A 173 -8.38 -20.04 -2.77
C SER A 173 -7.64 -20.27 -4.10
N VAL A 174 -6.54 -19.56 -4.34
CA VAL A 174 -5.72 -19.67 -5.56
C VAL A 174 -4.43 -20.42 -5.24
N ALA A 175 -4.21 -21.52 -5.95
CA ALA A 175 -2.96 -22.26 -5.97
C ALA A 175 -2.07 -21.71 -7.08
N PHE A 176 -1.15 -20.80 -6.71
CA PHE A 176 -0.15 -20.30 -7.64
C PHE A 176 0.92 -21.34 -7.96
N VAL A 177 1.34 -21.37 -9.23
CA VAL A 177 2.43 -22.19 -9.77
C VAL A 177 3.45 -21.26 -10.41
N LYS A 178 4.68 -21.25 -9.88
CA LYS A 178 5.74 -20.39 -10.36
C LYS A 178 6.01 -20.60 -11.85
N ALA A 179 5.98 -19.54 -12.65
CA ALA A 179 6.32 -19.58 -14.07
C ALA A 179 7.52 -18.68 -14.34
N GLU A 180 8.71 -19.29 -14.38
CA GLU A 180 9.97 -18.55 -14.47
C GLU A 180 10.86 -18.98 -15.63
N VAL A 181 10.47 -20.01 -16.40
CA VAL A 181 11.24 -20.45 -17.56
C VAL A 181 10.95 -19.52 -18.75
N PRO A 182 11.87 -18.64 -19.15
CA PRO A 182 11.60 -17.69 -20.23
C PRO A 182 11.55 -18.43 -21.57
N VAL A 183 10.55 -18.11 -22.38
CA VAL A 183 10.43 -18.58 -23.75
C VAL A 183 10.13 -17.40 -24.68
N PRO A 184 10.72 -17.36 -25.89
CA PRO A 184 10.36 -16.36 -26.89
C PRO A 184 8.86 -16.38 -27.18
N ALA A 185 8.20 -15.23 -27.05
CA ALA A 185 6.76 -15.14 -27.22
C ALA A 185 6.40 -15.14 -28.72
N LEU A 186 5.92 -16.28 -29.22
CA LEU A 186 5.38 -16.41 -30.57
C LEU A 186 3.91 -15.94 -30.61
N TYR A 187 3.59 -15.08 -31.58
CA TYR A 187 2.22 -14.63 -31.83
C TYR A 187 1.78 -15.04 -33.25
N PRO A 188 1.14 -16.20 -33.43
CA PRO A 188 0.61 -16.64 -34.72
C PRO A 188 -0.31 -15.59 -35.36
N GLN A 189 -1.11 -14.90 -34.55
CA GLN A 189 -2.04 -13.85 -34.98
C GLN A 189 -1.36 -12.54 -35.43
N ILE A 190 -0.03 -12.41 -35.27
CA ILE A 190 0.74 -11.25 -35.72
C ILE A 190 1.81 -11.72 -36.73
N ASN A 191 1.38 -12.44 -37.77
CA ASN A 191 2.24 -12.97 -38.83
C ASN A 191 3.42 -13.81 -38.28
N GLU A 192 3.12 -14.70 -37.32
CA GLU A 192 4.08 -15.65 -36.74
C GLU A 192 5.33 -14.98 -36.15
N ARG A 193 5.20 -13.76 -35.63
CA ARG A 193 6.33 -13.00 -35.07
C ARG A 193 6.65 -13.43 -33.65
N PHE A 194 7.96 -13.47 -33.35
CA PHE A 194 8.49 -13.55 -31.99
C PHE A 194 8.69 -12.13 -31.45
N ILE A 195 7.93 -11.75 -30.42
CA ILE A 195 7.97 -10.40 -29.83
C ILE A 195 7.92 -10.48 -28.31
N GLY A 196 9.04 -10.25 -27.64
CA GLY A 196 9.11 -10.27 -26.17
C GLY A 196 9.18 -11.68 -25.59
N LEU A 197 8.87 -11.79 -24.30
CA LEU A 197 9.02 -13.01 -23.51
C LEU A 197 7.68 -13.46 -22.93
N GLN A 198 7.55 -14.78 -22.83
CA GLN A 198 6.54 -15.51 -22.09
C GLN A 198 7.25 -16.39 -21.08
N TYR A 199 6.55 -16.88 -20.05
CA TYR A 199 7.17 -17.66 -18.99
C TYR A 199 6.38 -18.93 -18.71
N MET A 200 7.08 -20.06 -18.70
CA MET A 200 6.49 -21.36 -18.44
C MET A 200 6.75 -21.82 -17.00
N PRO A 201 5.78 -22.50 -16.36
CA PRO A 201 6.04 -23.22 -15.13
C PRO A 201 6.82 -24.51 -15.37
N HIS A 202 7.52 -24.98 -14.34
CA HIS A 202 8.09 -26.33 -14.38
C HIS A 202 6.98 -27.38 -14.30
N PRO A 203 6.98 -28.43 -15.14
CA PRO A 203 5.92 -29.43 -15.15
C PRO A 203 5.68 -30.13 -13.80
N GLN A 204 6.74 -30.31 -13.00
CA GLN A 204 6.65 -30.95 -11.67
C GLN A 204 5.83 -30.10 -10.69
N ASP A 205 5.93 -28.77 -10.76
CA ASP A 205 5.19 -27.87 -9.88
C ASP A 205 3.70 -27.85 -10.24
N VAL A 206 3.37 -27.99 -11.53
CA VAL A 206 1.98 -28.15 -11.98
C VAL A 206 1.40 -29.47 -11.46
N VAL A 207 2.15 -30.58 -11.54
CA VAL A 207 1.74 -31.88 -10.98
C VAL A 207 1.49 -31.76 -9.47
N ALA A 208 2.40 -31.10 -8.75
CA ALA A 208 2.26 -30.87 -7.31
C ALA A 208 1.03 -30.00 -6.99
N ALA A 209 0.74 -28.99 -7.79
CA ALA A 209 -0.44 -28.14 -7.62
C ALA A 209 -1.76 -28.89 -7.83
N PHE A 210 -1.84 -29.72 -8.89
CA PHE A 210 -2.98 -30.62 -9.11
C PHE A 210 -3.25 -31.51 -7.90
N ARG A 211 -2.21 -32.21 -7.42
CA ARG A 211 -2.33 -33.10 -6.25
C ARG A 211 -2.73 -32.35 -4.99
N ARG A 212 -2.05 -31.24 -4.68
CA ARG A 212 -2.34 -30.40 -3.51
C ARG A 212 -3.79 -29.91 -3.49
N VAL A 213 -4.29 -29.40 -4.62
CA VAL A 213 -5.66 -28.89 -4.71
C VAL A 213 -6.68 -30.03 -4.60
N TYR A 214 -6.42 -31.19 -5.19
CA TYR A 214 -7.30 -32.35 -5.04
C TYR A 214 -7.32 -32.88 -3.60
N GLU A 215 -6.16 -33.02 -2.96
CA GLU A 215 -6.02 -33.48 -1.57
C GLU A 215 -6.71 -32.53 -0.58
N GLN A 216 -6.58 -31.22 -0.80
CA GLN A 216 -7.14 -30.16 0.04
C GLN A 216 -8.44 -29.55 -0.53
N ARG A 217 -9.12 -30.28 -1.42
CA ARG A 217 -10.24 -29.75 -2.23
C ARG A 217 -11.37 -29.12 -1.42
N ASP A 218 -11.70 -29.67 -0.26
CA ASP A 218 -12.74 -29.11 0.61
C ASP A 218 -12.33 -27.76 1.20
N ALA A 219 -11.06 -27.60 1.58
CA ALA A 219 -10.54 -26.33 2.09
C ALA A 219 -10.48 -25.27 0.99
N TYR A 220 -9.98 -25.62 -0.20
CA TYR A 220 -9.97 -24.72 -1.34
C TYR A 220 -11.38 -24.28 -1.74
N ALA A 221 -12.35 -25.21 -1.79
CA ALA A 221 -13.74 -24.90 -2.12
C ALA A 221 -14.39 -23.97 -1.07
N ALA A 222 -14.13 -24.19 0.22
CA ALA A 222 -14.64 -23.31 1.28
C ALA A 222 -14.08 -21.89 1.15
N ARG A 223 -12.77 -21.75 0.90
CA ARG A 223 -12.12 -20.45 0.66
C ARG A 223 -12.64 -19.77 -0.59
N ALA A 224 -12.80 -20.51 -1.69
CA ALA A 224 -13.30 -19.97 -2.95
C ALA A 224 -14.72 -19.43 -2.81
N LEU A 225 -15.59 -20.14 -2.08
CA LEU A 225 -16.93 -19.67 -1.75
C LEU A 225 -16.90 -18.39 -0.91
N ALA A 226 -16.02 -18.31 0.10
CA ALA A 226 -15.85 -17.11 0.93
C ALA A 226 -15.30 -15.91 0.14
N ASN A 227 -14.45 -16.16 -0.85
CA ASN A 227 -13.85 -15.12 -1.70
C ASN A 227 -14.76 -14.65 -2.85
N ARG A 228 -15.90 -15.30 -3.08
CA ARG A 228 -16.73 -15.10 -4.27
C ARG A 228 -17.17 -13.66 -4.49
N ASP A 229 -17.59 -12.97 -3.43
CA ASP A 229 -18.04 -11.57 -3.53
C ASP A 229 -16.92 -10.60 -3.93
N LYS A 230 -15.65 -10.98 -3.77
CA LYS A 230 -14.52 -10.18 -4.26
C LYS A 230 -14.57 -10.01 -5.79
N ALA A 231 -15.25 -10.91 -6.52
CA ALA A 231 -15.43 -10.77 -7.97
C ALA A 231 -16.21 -9.51 -8.38
N ARG A 232 -17.00 -8.94 -7.46
CA ARG A 232 -17.76 -7.70 -7.68
C ARG A 232 -16.86 -6.56 -8.16
N ARG A 233 -15.60 -6.49 -7.69
CA ARG A 233 -14.61 -5.48 -8.13
C ARG A 233 -14.33 -5.44 -9.63
N TRP A 234 -14.73 -6.48 -10.39
CA TRP A 234 -14.60 -6.54 -11.84
C TRP A 234 -15.94 -6.45 -12.59
N THR A 235 -17.06 -6.26 -11.89
CA THR A 235 -18.38 -6.19 -12.52
C THR A 235 -18.56 -4.88 -13.29
N VAL A 236 -19.46 -4.91 -14.27
CA VAL A 236 -19.96 -3.69 -14.91
C VAL A 236 -20.51 -2.71 -13.88
N ALA A 237 -21.23 -3.18 -12.86
CA ALA A 237 -21.83 -2.32 -11.85
C ALA A 237 -20.78 -1.53 -11.05
N ASP A 238 -19.74 -2.19 -10.54
CA ASP A 238 -18.70 -1.55 -9.71
C ASP A 238 -17.75 -0.66 -10.52
N LEU A 239 -17.47 -1.01 -11.78
CA LEU A 239 -16.56 -0.25 -12.63
C LEU A 239 -17.26 0.85 -13.45
N ARG A 240 -18.59 0.84 -13.51
CA ARG A 240 -19.41 1.78 -14.31
C ARG A 240 -18.98 3.23 -14.16
N GLU A 241 -18.89 3.73 -12.93
CA GLU A 241 -18.59 5.14 -12.69
C GLU A 241 -17.17 5.53 -13.09
N ARG A 242 -16.21 4.59 -13.01
CA ARG A 242 -14.84 4.82 -13.51
C ARG A 242 -14.83 4.90 -15.04
N TYR A 243 -15.58 4.03 -15.72
CA TYR A 243 -15.76 4.12 -17.17
C TYR A 243 -16.50 5.39 -17.60
N PHE A 244 -17.53 5.84 -16.87
CA PHE A 244 -18.18 7.11 -17.14
C PHE A 244 -17.23 8.29 -16.95
N SER A 245 -16.38 8.24 -15.94
CA SER A 245 -15.38 9.29 -15.68
C SER A 245 -14.36 9.45 -16.80
N LEU A 246 -14.20 8.46 -17.70
CA LEU A 246 -13.40 8.62 -18.92
C LEU A 246 -14.08 9.44 -20.00
N VAL A 247 -15.42 9.41 -20.07
CA VAL A 247 -16.20 10.02 -21.16
C VAL A 247 -16.77 11.37 -20.75
N SER A 248 -17.21 11.48 -19.51
CA SER A 248 -17.79 12.69 -18.92
C SER A 248 -17.34 12.80 -17.46
N PRO A 249 -16.04 13.07 -17.21
CA PRO A 249 -15.55 13.26 -15.86
C PRO A 249 -16.30 14.40 -15.16
N ALA A 250 -16.57 14.25 -13.86
CA ALA A 250 -17.00 15.38 -13.05
C ALA A 250 -15.84 16.38 -12.86
N THR A 251 -14.63 15.84 -12.69
CA THR A 251 -13.39 16.61 -12.55
C THR A 251 -12.23 15.99 -13.33
N VAL A 252 -11.34 16.83 -13.85
CA VAL A 252 -9.99 16.40 -14.27
C VAL A 252 -8.97 17.25 -13.51
N SER A 253 -8.05 16.60 -12.80
CA SER A 253 -7.06 17.26 -11.93
C SER A 253 -5.63 16.99 -12.37
N LEU A 254 -4.78 18.02 -12.24
CA LEU A 254 -3.33 17.90 -12.38
C LEU A 254 -2.70 17.78 -10.99
N ARG A 255 -2.17 16.60 -10.64
CA ARG A 255 -1.50 16.32 -9.35
C ARG A 255 -0.32 15.38 -9.52
N GLY A 256 0.64 15.39 -8.59
CA GLY A 256 1.73 14.41 -8.56
C GLY A 256 1.22 12.98 -8.37
N GLY A 257 2.08 11.97 -8.58
CA GLY A 257 1.75 10.56 -8.37
C GLY A 257 1.18 9.84 -9.60
N PRO A 258 0.70 8.58 -9.45
CA PRO A 258 0.25 7.76 -10.57
C PRO A 258 -1.09 8.26 -11.12
N GLU A 259 -1.28 8.08 -12.43
CA GLU A 259 -2.51 8.47 -13.10
C GLU A 259 -3.67 7.57 -12.63
N THR A 260 -4.77 8.18 -12.23
CA THR A 260 -5.90 7.51 -11.57
C THR A 260 -7.23 7.89 -12.18
N ILE A 261 -8.15 6.93 -12.21
CA ILE A 261 -9.54 7.12 -12.60
C ILE A 261 -10.40 6.64 -11.44
N THR A 262 -11.21 7.55 -10.92
CA THR A 262 -12.15 7.31 -9.82
C THR A 262 -13.56 7.67 -10.28
N PRO A 263 -14.61 7.27 -9.54
CA PRO A 263 -15.96 7.78 -9.77
C PRO A 263 -16.08 9.32 -9.73
N SER A 264 -15.15 9.99 -9.06
CA SER A 264 -15.12 11.45 -8.94
C SER A 264 -14.41 12.16 -10.10
N GLY A 265 -13.69 11.44 -10.97
CA GLY A 265 -13.00 12.03 -12.10
C GLY A 265 -11.67 11.36 -12.48
N ILE A 266 -10.84 12.13 -13.19
CA ILE A 266 -9.53 11.71 -13.65
C ILE A 266 -8.47 12.56 -12.96
N SER A 267 -7.43 11.93 -12.42
CA SER A 267 -6.26 12.64 -11.92
C SER A 267 -5.02 12.25 -12.72
N THR A 268 -4.27 13.25 -13.17
CA THR A 268 -3.09 13.08 -14.00
C THR A 268 -1.90 13.88 -13.47
N SER A 269 -0.67 13.38 -13.64
CA SER A 269 0.56 14.15 -13.48
C SER A 269 1.03 14.81 -14.78
N HIS A 270 0.45 14.41 -15.90
CA HIS A 270 0.85 14.86 -17.23
C HIS A 270 0.09 16.15 -17.64
N GLU A 271 0.81 17.26 -17.68
CA GLU A 271 0.27 18.57 -18.08
C GLU A 271 -0.33 18.53 -19.50
N PHE A 272 0.31 17.80 -20.42
CA PHE A 272 -0.19 17.63 -21.78
C PHE A 272 -1.62 17.06 -21.78
N PHE A 273 -1.88 15.98 -21.04
CA PHE A 273 -3.20 15.37 -20.97
C PHE A 273 -4.22 16.30 -20.30
N TYR A 274 -3.81 16.97 -19.23
CA TYR A 274 -4.65 17.95 -18.56
C TYR A 274 -5.11 19.06 -19.51
N ARG A 275 -4.19 19.65 -20.30
CA ARG A 275 -4.52 20.68 -21.30
C ARG A 275 -5.48 20.16 -22.38
N ARG A 276 -5.29 18.92 -22.82
CA ARG A 276 -6.17 18.27 -23.81
C ARG A 276 -7.56 18.01 -23.23
N ALA A 277 -7.63 17.53 -21.99
CA ALA A 277 -8.89 17.34 -21.26
C ALA A 277 -9.63 18.68 -21.05
N HIS A 278 -8.92 19.75 -20.72
CA HIS A 278 -9.48 21.10 -20.62
C HIS A 278 -10.07 21.58 -21.95
N GLN A 279 -9.35 21.39 -23.07
CA GLN A 279 -9.86 21.74 -24.41
C GLN A 279 -11.12 20.95 -24.78
N PHE A 280 -11.23 19.70 -24.32
CA PHE A 280 -12.30 18.79 -24.72
C PHE A 280 -13.54 18.87 -23.81
N TYR A 281 -13.36 18.85 -22.48
CA TYR A 281 -14.45 18.87 -21.51
C TYR A 281 -14.85 20.28 -21.05
N GLY A 282 -14.01 21.28 -21.33
CA GLY A 282 -14.23 22.68 -20.97
C GLY A 282 -13.96 23.02 -19.51
N ASP A 283 -14.00 24.32 -19.22
CA ASP A 283 -13.55 24.91 -17.95
C ASP A 283 -14.32 24.38 -16.73
N ARG A 284 -15.58 23.95 -16.90
CA ARG A 284 -16.39 23.45 -15.77
C ARG A 284 -15.94 22.08 -15.26
N VAL A 285 -15.41 21.22 -16.13
CA VAL A 285 -15.01 19.84 -15.82
C VAL A 285 -13.52 19.77 -15.52
N ALA A 286 -12.71 20.53 -16.26
CA ALA A 286 -11.34 20.80 -15.88
C ALA A 286 -11.26 21.90 -14.81
N ARG A 287 -12.19 21.88 -13.83
CA ARG A 287 -12.16 22.70 -12.61
C ARG A 287 -11.32 22.01 -11.55
N SER A 288 -10.08 21.77 -11.90
CA SER A 288 -8.95 21.82 -10.97
C SER A 288 -7.68 21.82 -11.81
N ALA A 289 -7.50 22.90 -12.55
CA ALA A 289 -6.33 23.66 -12.27
C ALA A 289 -6.61 24.19 -10.84
N ARG A 290 -5.71 24.07 -9.87
CA ARG A 290 -4.91 25.25 -9.53
C ARG A 290 -5.25 26.38 -10.51
N ASN A 291 -6.31 27.13 -10.21
CA ASN A 291 -6.92 28.17 -11.03
C ASN A 291 -5.91 28.62 -12.12
N VAL A 292 -6.16 28.43 -13.42
CA VAL A 292 -5.11 28.66 -14.44
C VAL A 292 -4.56 30.11 -14.35
N GLU A 293 -5.33 31.02 -13.72
CA GLU A 293 -4.90 32.34 -13.26
C GLU A 293 -4.02 32.34 -11.98
N LEU A 294 -4.23 31.46 -10.98
CA LEU A 294 -3.29 31.13 -9.87
C LEU A 294 -2.09 30.27 -10.28
N PHE A 295 -1.90 29.96 -11.57
CA PHE A 295 -0.59 29.50 -12.08
C PHE A 295 0.12 30.57 -12.88
N ARG A 296 -0.60 31.61 -13.33
CA ARG A 296 0.03 32.86 -13.78
C ARG A 296 0.56 33.68 -12.60
N GLN A 297 0.00 33.47 -11.42
CA GLN A 297 0.51 33.99 -10.15
C GLN A 297 1.05 32.81 -9.36
N ARG A 298 2.28 32.84 -8.85
CA ARG A 298 2.70 31.85 -7.86
C ARG A 298 1.71 31.93 -6.69
N PRO A 299 0.96 30.86 -6.35
CA PRO A 299 -0.04 30.95 -5.31
C PRO A 299 0.69 31.23 -4.00
N ALA A 300 0.33 32.33 -3.35
CA ALA A 300 0.97 32.75 -2.12
C ALA A 300 0.68 31.79 -0.95
N LYS A 301 -0.31 30.89 -1.06
CA LYS A 301 -0.79 30.07 0.05
C LYS A 301 -1.07 28.60 -0.34
N THR A 302 -0.56 27.67 0.47
CA THR A 302 -0.86 26.23 0.42
C THR A 302 -1.43 25.77 1.76
N VAL A 303 -2.54 25.03 1.76
CA VAL A 303 -3.15 24.44 2.96
C VAL A 303 -2.97 22.93 2.95
N VAL A 304 -2.29 22.38 3.96
CA VAL A 304 -2.06 20.95 4.14
C VAL A 304 -3.10 20.41 5.12
N ILE A 305 -4.10 19.71 4.61
CA ILE A 305 -5.11 19.08 5.46
C ILE A 305 -4.54 17.88 6.21
N GLY A 306 -4.97 17.65 7.45
CA GLY A 306 -4.62 16.45 8.23
C GLY A 306 -5.10 15.15 7.60
N ASN A 307 -4.78 14.00 8.22
CA ASN A 307 -5.33 12.68 7.86
C ASN A 307 -5.61 11.86 9.13
N ASP A 308 -6.38 10.80 8.98
CA ASP A 308 -6.57 9.79 10.02
C ASP A 308 -5.30 8.93 10.15
N GLY A 309 -4.42 9.30 11.08
CA GLY A 309 -3.13 8.63 11.27
C GLY A 309 -2.46 9.02 12.59
N GLY A 310 -1.32 8.39 12.90
CA GLY A 310 -0.52 8.75 14.07
C GLY A 310 0.05 10.17 14.00
N PHE A 311 0.34 10.82 15.13
CA PHE A 311 0.77 12.22 15.16
C PHE A 311 1.93 12.53 14.20
N PHE A 312 3.00 11.71 14.25
CA PHE A 312 4.15 11.93 13.37
C PHE A 312 3.90 11.59 11.89
N SER A 313 2.80 10.92 11.55
CA SER A 313 2.35 10.83 10.15
C SER A 313 1.82 12.18 9.67
N LEU A 314 0.98 12.85 10.45
CA LEU A 314 0.50 14.20 10.14
C LEU A 314 1.65 15.22 10.13
N PHE A 315 2.56 15.12 11.11
CA PHE A 315 3.74 15.96 11.20
C PHE A 315 4.65 15.81 9.97
N ASN A 316 5.03 14.58 9.62
CA ASN A 316 5.89 14.31 8.46
C ASN A 316 5.20 14.75 7.16
N ARG A 317 3.87 14.59 7.06
CA ARG A 317 3.09 15.12 5.94
C ARG A 317 3.20 16.63 5.82
N TYR A 318 2.91 17.36 6.89
CA TYR A 318 3.03 18.80 6.89
C TYR A 318 4.46 19.26 6.59
N ALA A 319 5.47 18.65 7.25
CA ALA A 319 6.87 18.98 7.06
C ALA A 319 7.32 18.79 5.59
N SER A 320 6.91 17.70 4.94
CA SER A 320 7.22 17.48 3.52
C SER A 320 6.64 18.57 2.63
N TYR A 321 5.35 18.90 2.76
CA TYR A 321 4.76 19.97 1.95
C TYR A 321 5.41 21.32 2.27
N LEU A 322 5.62 21.64 3.54
CA LEU A 322 6.30 22.87 3.95
C LEU A 322 7.68 23.02 3.28
N VAL A 323 8.54 22.00 3.39
CA VAL A 323 9.90 22.04 2.83
C VAL A 323 9.87 22.22 1.33
N TRP A 324 9.09 21.41 0.61
CA TRP A 324 9.04 21.45 -0.85
C TRP A 324 8.39 22.73 -1.38
N GLU A 325 7.33 23.21 -0.75
CA GLU A 325 6.66 24.46 -1.16
C GLU A 325 7.54 25.70 -0.91
N LYS A 326 8.34 25.70 0.16
CA LYS A 326 9.32 26.75 0.47
C LYS A 326 10.57 26.70 -0.41
N ASP A 327 11.00 25.51 -0.80
CA ASP A 327 12.10 25.32 -1.76
C ASP A 327 11.69 25.83 -3.15
N ASP A 328 10.44 25.55 -3.56
CA ASP A 328 9.86 26.08 -4.79
C ASP A 328 9.70 27.61 -4.76
N ASP A 329 9.27 28.17 -3.61
CA ASP A 329 8.96 29.60 -3.45
C ASP A 329 9.08 30.04 -1.97
N PRO A 330 10.16 30.74 -1.57
CA PRO A 330 10.40 31.09 -0.17
C PRO A 330 9.31 31.94 0.48
N ASP A 331 8.62 32.77 -0.32
CA ASP A 331 7.53 33.66 0.14
C ASP A 331 6.18 32.93 0.28
N ARG A 332 6.12 31.62 -0.05
CA ARG A 332 4.90 30.85 0.03
C ARG A 332 4.49 30.59 1.48
N VAL A 333 3.27 30.96 1.82
CA VAL A 333 2.62 30.64 3.09
C VAL A 333 2.13 29.20 3.04
N VAL A 334 2.58 28.34 3.96
CA VAL A 334 2.12 26.95 4.06
C VAL A 334 1.46 26.76 5.42
N LEU A 335 0.18 26.37 5.43
CA LEU A 335 -0.63 26.28 6.64
C LEU A 335 -1.23 24.88 6.82
N PRO A 336 -1.19 24.28 8.02
CA PRO A 336 -1.89 23.05 8.32
C PRO A 336 -3.36 23.29 8.68
N ASP A 337 -4.25 22.40 8.26
CA ASP A 337 -5.60 22.27 8.81
C ASP A 337 -5.75 20.94 9.56
N TRP A 338 -5.60 20.99 10.88
CA TRP A 338 -5.75 19.84 11.77
C TRP A 338 -7.03 19.89 12.60
N ARG A 339 -8.08 20.54 12.08
CA ARG A 339 -9.41 20.50 12.68
C ARG A 339 -10.05 19.14 12.41
N ALA A 340 -10.59 18.51 13.46
CA ALA A 340 -11.28 17.23 13.33
C ALA A 340 -12.45 17.30 12.32
N ASP A 341 -13.22 18.40 12.35
CA ASP A 341 -14.34 18.63 11.43
C ASP A 341 -13.85 18.76 9.98
N SER A 342 -12.83 19.59 9.71
CA SER A 342 -12.26 19.72 8.36
C SER A 342 -11.76 18.39 7.80
N ILE A 343 -11.05 17.59 8.62
CA ILE A 343 -10.57 16.27 8.21
C ILE A 343 -11.76 15.35 7.90
N GLY A 344 -12.78 15.34 8.77
CA GLY A 344 -13.97 14.50 8.61
C GLY A 344 -14.76 14.84 7.35
N ASP A 345 -15.00 16.13 7.13
CA ASP A 345 -15.68 16.67 5.94
C ASP A 345 -14.92 16.32 4.66
N PHE A 346 -13.58 16.46 4.68
CA PHE A 346 -12.74 16.20 3.52
C PHE A 346 -12.70 14.73 3.12
N PHE A 347 -12.58 13.82 4.09
CA PHE A 347 -12.55 12.38 3.83
C PHE A 347 -13.94 11.71 3.82
N GLY A 348 -15.00 12.46 4.11
CA GLY A 348 -16.36 11.95 4.16
C GLY A 348 -16.60 10.94 5.27
N SER A 349 -15.88 11.05 6.40
CA SER A 349 -16.02 10.15 7.55
C SER A 349 -15.76 10.87 8.86
N ASP A 350 -16.72 10.79 9.78
CA ASP A 350 -16.58 11.27 11.16
C ASP A 350 -15.97 10.23 12.13
N LYS A 351 -15.64 9.04 11.62
CA LYS A 351 -15.05 7.95 12.40
C LYS A 351 -13.56 7.89 12.13
N PHE A 352 -12.77 8.35 13.10
CA PHE A 352 -11.31 8.21 13.07
C PHE A 352 -10.86 6.95 13.78
N THR A 353 -9.90 6.28 13.17
CA THR A 353 -9.25 5.08 13.68
C THR A 353 -8.01 5.43 14.50
N SER A 354 -7.32 6.54 14.15
CA SER A 354 -6.03 6.94 14.72
C SER A 354 -5.96 8.41 15.14
N PHE A 355 -6.69 9.31 14.47
CA PHE A 355 -6.66 10.74 14.79
C PHE A 355 -7.38 11.03 16.11
N CYS A 356 -6.64 11.57 17.09
CA CYS A 356 -7.19 11.97 18.39
C CYS A 356 -6.51 13.21 18.99
N TYR A 357 -5.80 13.99 18.16
CA TYR A 357 -4.88 15.05 18.60
C TYR A 357 -5.50 16.45 18.67
N ALA A 358 -6.76 16.59 18.28
CA ALA A 358 -7.55 17.79 18.45
C ALA A 358 -9.01 17.39 18.60
N SER A 359 -9.64 17.83 19.70
CA SER A 359 -11.08 17.72 19.84
C SER A 359 -11.80 18.71 18.91
N ARG A 360 -13.07 18.44 18.59
CA ARG A 360 -13.90 19.35 17.77
C ARG A 360 -14.05 20.75 18.38
N THR A 361 -13.87 20.88 19.69
CA THR A 361 -13.96 22.16 20.41
C THR A 361 -12.63 22.92 20.50
N GLU A 362 -11.51 22.30 20.14
CA GLU A 362 -10.18 22.91 20.27
C GLU A 362 -9.77 23.77 19.07
N GLY A 363 -10.55 23.78 17.99
CA GLY A 363 -10.21 24.46 16.75
C GLY A 363 -9.08 23.74 16.02
N ASN A 364 -8.21 24.50 15.36
CA ASN A 364 -7.09 23.93 14.64
C ASN A 364 -6.00 23.44 15.60
N GLY A 365 -5.79 22.11 15.65
CA GLY A 365 -4.85 21.46 16.55
C GLY A 365 -3.41 22.00 16.46
N TRP A 366 -3.02 22.59 15.33
CA TRP A 366 -1.73 23.25 15.17
C TRP A 366 -1.45 24.28 16.26
N LEU A 367 -2.41 25.17 16.54
CA LEU A 367 -2.24 26.28 17.50
C LEU A 367 -2.17 25.81 18.95
N LYS A 368 -2.42 24.52 19.23
CA LYS A 368 -2.25 23.91 20.55
C LYS A 368 -0.86 23.29 20.75
N LEU A 369 -0.08 23.18 19.67
CA LEU A 369 1.16 22.40 19.64
C LEU A 369 2.36 23.24 19.17
N PHE A 370 2.14 24.13 18.21
CA PHE A 370 3.18 24.94 17.61
C PHE A 370 2.79 26.42 17.59
N LYS A 371 3.79 27.29 17.56
CA LYS A 371 3.60 28.71 17.32
C LYS A 371 3.04 28.91 15.88
N PRO A 372 2.27 29.98 15.64
CA PRO A 372 1.90 30.37 14.28
C PRO A 372 3.16 30.48 13.40
N SER A 373 3.03 30.12 12.12
CA SER A 373 4.14 30.25 11.17
C SER A 373 4.62 31.72 11.15
N PRO A 374 5.94 31.96 11.04
CA PRO A 374 6.46 33.33 10.87
C PRO A 374 5.93 34.03 9.61
N ASP A 375 5.37 33.27 8.65
CA ASP A 375 4.77 33.81 7.42
C ASP A 375 3.34 34.36 7.61
N VAL A 376 2.79 34.28 8.83
CA VAL A 376 1.40 34.65 9.12
C VAL A 376 1.34 35.87 10.01
N ASP A 377 0.85 36.98 9.45
CA ASP A 377 0.65 38.23 10.20
C ASP A 377 -0.53 38.15 11.20
N ASP A 378 -1.60 37.45 10.83
CA ASP A 378 -2.82 37.31 11.63
C ASP A 378 -3.11 35.84 11.94
N PRO A 379 -2.74 35.34 13.14
CA PRO A 379 -2.94 33.96 13.55
C PRO A 379 -4.41 33.49 13.57
N SER A 380 -5.39 34.39 13.53
CA SER A 380 -6.81 33.99 13.48
C SER A 380 -7.16 33.22 12.19
N ILE A 381 -6.33 33.32 11.15
CA ILE A 381 -6.50 32.57 9.89
C ILE A 381 -6.55 31.04 10.10
N TYR A 382 -5.89 30.52 11.14
CA TYR A 382 -5.84 29.08 11.40
C TYR A 382 -7.21 28.50 11.80
N ASP A 383 -8.07 29.31 12.42
CA ASP A 383 -9.39 28.90 12.90
C ASP A 383 -10.54 29.38 11.99
N ASP A 384 -10.29 30.33 11.09
CA ASP A 384 -11.25 30.81 10.09
C ASP A 384 -11.19 29.95 8.82
N VAL A 385 -12.17 29.06 8.61
CA VAL A 385 -12.21 28.14 7.45
C VAL A 385 -12.17 28.92 6.13
N ASP A 386 -13.00 29.94 5.99
CA ASP A 386 -13.13 30.69 4.74
C ASP A 386 -11.82 31.39 4.39
N ARG A 387 -11.20 32.08 5.37
CA ARG A 387 -9.90 32.74 5.16
C ARG A 387 -8.75 31.76 4.98
N LEU A 388 -8.78 30.60 5.65
CA LEU A 388 -7.74 29.59 5.50
C LEU A 388 -7.68 29.09 4.05
N TYR A 389 -8.84 28.78 3.47
CA TYR A 389 -8.95 28.20 2.13
C TYR A 389 -9.02 29.22 0.99
N ASP A 390 -9.34 30.50 1.27
CA ASP A 390 -9.40 31.53 0.23
C ASP A 390 -8.07 31.66 -0.53
N GLY A 391 -8.11 31.47 -1.84
CA GLY A 391 -6.94 31.50 -2.73
C GLY A 391 -5.89 30.40 -2.49
N ALA A 392 -6.15 29.41 -1.63
CA ALA A 392 -5.19 28.37 -1.29
C ALA A 392 -5.15 27.22 -2.31
N VAL A 393 -3.98 26.62 -2.47
CA VAL A 393 -3.85 25.26 -3.01
C VAL A 393 -4.00 24.27 -1.86
N ILE A 394 -4.92 23.31 -1.97
CA ILE A 394 -5.11 22.27 -0.97
C ILE A 394 -4.15 21.11 -1.27
N ALA A 395 -3.31 20.76 -0.30
CA ALA A 395 -2.41 19.61 -0.33
C ALA A 395 -3.08 18.40 0.36
N ASP A 396 -3.78 17.60 -0.43
CA ASP A 396 -4.62 16.48 0.02
C ASP A 396 -3.95 15.10 -0.09
N GLY A 397 -2.84 14.98 -0.81
CA GLY A 397 -2.03 13.76 -0.87
C GLY A 397 -1.21 13.53 0.40
N PHE A 398 -0.88 12.26 0.68
CA PHE A 398 0.14 11.89 1.67
C PHE A 398 1.53 12.46 1.32
N ASN A 399 2.47 12.41 2.24
CA ASN A 399 3.82 12.93 1.98
C ASN A 399 4.51 12.24 0.80
N GLU A 400 4.20 10.99 0.49
CA GLU A 400 4.81 10.26 -0.63
C GLU A 400 4.70 10.97 -1.99
N TYR A 401 3.71 11.86 -2.16
CA TYR A 401 3.53 12.66 -3.36
C TYR A 401 4.61 13.73 -3.57
N ARG A 402 5.16 14.27 -2.48
CA ARG A 402 6.25 15.28 -2.50
C ARG A 402 7.58 14.66 -2.08
N GLU A 403 7.54 13.76 -1.11
CA GLU A 403 8.67 13.09 -0.51
C GLU A 403 8.43 11.57 -0.43
N PRO A 404 8.63 10.82 -1.54
CA PRO A 404 8.34 9.38 -1.64
C PRO A 404 9.14 8.51 -0.67
N TRP A 405 10.27 9.01 -0.17
CA TRP A 405 11.15 8.30 0.75
C TRP A 405 10.78 8.50 2.22
N LEU A 406 9.99 9.53 2.58
CA LEU A 406 9.59 9.84 3.96
C LEU A 406 8.36 9.05 4.43
N THR A 407 8.16 7.83 3.96
CA THR A 407 7.04 6.98 4.39
C THR A 407 7.52 5.93 5.37
N TYR A 408 6.63 5.33 6.18
CA TYR A 408 7.02 4.22 7.03
C TYR A 408 7.52 3.01 6.20
N THR A 409 7.04 2.84 4.97
CA THR A 409 7.46 1.77 4.05
C THR A 409 8.84 1.99 3.44
N ASN A 410 9.21 3.24 3.13
CA ASN A 410 10.45 3.58 2.44
C ASN A 410 11.51 4.21 3.34
N ALA A 411 11.20 4.50 4.61
CA ALA A 411 12.10 5.18 5.54
C ALA A 411 13.42 4.42 5.74
N TYR A 412 13.43 3.08 5.70
CA TYR A 412 14.69 2.34 5.72
C TYR A 412 15.58 2.68 4.53
N ASN A 413 15.01 2.75 3.32
CA ASN A 413 15.74 3.13 2.12
C ASN A 413 16.24 4.58 2.21
N LEU A 414 15.42 5.50 2.74
CA LEU A 414 15.81 6.89 3.00
C LEU A 414 17.07 6.94 3.88
N TYR A 415 17.13 6.15 4.95
CA TYR A 415 18.28 6.13 5.86
C TYR A 415 19.57 5.61 5.20
N GLN A 416 19.44 4.75 4.18
CA GLN A 416 20.58 4.19 3.44
C GLN A 416 21.04 5.08 2.27
N MET A 417 20.30 6.15 1.93
CA MET A 417 20.68 7.02 0.83
C MET A 417 22.03 7.71 1.12
N PRO A 418 22.99 7.72 0.17
CA PRO A 418 24.26 8.43 0.34
C PRO A 418 24.08 9.92 0.71
N GLU A 419 23.02 10.53 0.20
CA GLU A 419 22.67 11.93 0.41
C GLU A 419 21.87 12.18 1.70
N PHE A 420 21.56 11.15 2.50
CA PHE A 420 20.65 11.29 3.64
C PHE A 420 21.06 12.42 4.60
N LYS A 421 22.36 12.58 4.88
CA LYS A 421 22.86 13.70 5.71
C LYS A 421 22.58 15.08 5.08
N ARG A 422 22.72 15.21 3.76
CA ARG A 422 22.41 16.46 3.03
C ARG A 422 20.90 16.71 3.04
N TRP A 423 20.10 15.68 2.81
CA TRP A 423 18.65 15.73 2.85
C TRP A 423 18.16 16.21 4.23
N ARG A 424 18.70 15.67 5.33
CA ARG A 424 18.34 16.09 6.70
C ARG A 424 18.65 17.57 6.96
N ARG A 425 19.78 18.09 6.45
CA ARG A 425 20.14 19.52 6.58
C ARG A 425 19.20 20.43 5.81
N TRP A 426 18.80 20.02 4.61
CA TRP A 426 17.83 20.75 3.81
C TRP A 426 16.47 20.82 4.51
N TYR A 427 15.95 19.67 4.96
CA TYR A 427 14.71 19.62 5.76
C TYR A 427 14.80 20.48 7.02
N ASN A 428 15.87 20.32 7.80
CA ASN A 428 16.08 21.09 9.02
C ASN A 428 16.07 22.60 8.79
N GLY A 429 16.69 23.05 7.70
CA GLY A 429 16.81 24.46 7.35
C GLY A 429 15.47 25.17 7.23
N ILE A 430 14.41 24.48 6.80
CA ILE A 430 13.05 25.02 6.72
C ILE A 430 12.25 24.68 7.98
N VAL A 431 12.27 23.41 8.41
CA VAL A 431 11.45 22.92 9.54
C VAL A 431 11.74 23.68 10.82
N SER A 432 13.01 23.92 11.15
CA SER A 432 13.40 24.60 12.40
C SER A 432 12.90 26.04 12.51
N GLN A 433 12.58 26.68 11.37
CA GLN A 433 12.10 28.06 11.32
C GLN A 433 10.57 28.17 11.42
N HIS A 434 9.84 27.13 11.00
CA HIS A 434 8.38 27.18 10.86
C HIS A 434 7.64 26.24 11.80
N ILE A 435 8.30 25.21 12.34
CA ILE A 435 7.71 24.24 13.26
C ILE A 435 8.35 24.43 14.64
N ILE A 436 7.84 25.44 15.36
CA ILE A 436 8.37 25.85 16.66
C ILE A 436 7.38 25.43 17.75
N PRO A 437 7.74 24.53 18.69
CA PRO A 437 6.87 24.14 19.78
C PRO A 437 6.40 25.34 20.62
N LEU A 438 5.20 25.25 21.18
CA LEU A 438 4.74 26.24 22.17
C LEU A 438 5.59 26.20 23.45
N ASP A 439 5.59 27.30 24.21
CA ASP A 439 6.48 27.49 25.36
C ASP A 439 6.28 26.42 26.47
N ASN A 440 5.06 25.90 26.64
CA ASN A 440 4.80 24.80 27.58
C ASN A 440 5.45 23.48 27.15
N ILE A 441 5.44 23.19 25.84
CA ILE A 441 6.10 22.00 25.27
C ILE A 441 7.61 22.21 25.27
N GLN A 442 8.08 23.42 24.95
CA GLN A 442 9.51 23.75 25.02
C GLN A 442 10.06 23.59 26.44
N LYS A 443 9.36 24.07 27.47
CA LYS A 443 9.76 23.87 28.87
C LYS A 443 9.89 22.39 29.24
N ARG A 444 9.04 21.53 28.67
CA ARG A 444 9.10 20.08 28.87
C ARG A 444 10.32 19.47 28.19
N ILE A 445 10.61 19.88 26.95
CA ILE A 445 11.83 19.48 26.23
C ILE A 445 13.08 19.92 27.02
N ASP A 446 13.13 21.18 27.46
CA ASP A 446 14.25 21.73 28.23
C ASP A 446 14.45 20.98 29.55
N ARG A 447 13.36 20.64 30.25
CA ARG A 447 13.39 19.80 31.46
C ARG A 447 14.02 18.43 31.17
N ASN A 448 13.61 17.79 30.08
CA ASN A 448 14.13 16.47 29.70
C ASN A 448 15.61 16.52 29.38
N LEU A 449 16.05 17.52 28.59
CA LEU A 449 17.46 17.71 28.26
C LEU A 449 18.30 18.10 29.48
N ALA A 450 17.78 18.94 30.38
CA ALA A 450 18.45 19.30 31.63
C ALA A 450 18.64 18.08 32.55
N ALA A 451 17.68 17.15 32.58
CA ALA A 451 17.79 15.91 33.35
C ALA A 451 18.81 14.91 32.78
N LEU A 452 19.16 15.04 31.50
CA LEU A 452 20.27 14.33 30.86
C LEU A 452 21.62 15.01 31.15
N GLY A 453 21.65 16.27 31.60
CA GLY A 453 22.88 17.01 31.90
C GLY A 453 23.75 17.29 30.66
N ASP A 454 24.95 17.85 30.86
CA ASP A 454 25.84 18.30 29.77
C ASP A 454 26.83 17.24 29.28
N GLY A 455 26.72 16.00 29.77
CA GLY A 455 27.52 14.86 29.32
C GLY A 455 26.99 14.24 28.03
N GLU A 456 27.64 13.18 27.56
CA GLU A 456 27.25 12.43 26.35
C GLU A 456 25.83 11.86 26.50
N ARG A 457 24.91 12.22 25.60
CA ARG A 457 23.50 11.82 25.62
C ARG A 457 23.18 10.85 24.49
N LEU A 458 22.57 9.72 24.84
CA LEU A 458 22.11 8.72 23.89
C LEU A 458 20.58 8.69 23.90
N ALA A 459 19.97 8.72 22.73
CA ALA A 459 18.54 8.59 22.55
C ALA A 459 18.19 7.15 22.15
N VAL A 460 17.08 6.63 22.68
CA VAL A 460 16.59 5.29 22.37
C VAL A 460 15.09 5.38 22.12
N HIS A 461 14.66 4.85 20.98
CA HIS A 461 13.24 4.77 20.63
C HIS A 461 12.83 3.32 20.38
N ILE A 462 11.90 2.82 21.22
CA ILE A 462 11.39 1.44 21.22
C ILE A 462 9.86 1.47 21.15
N ARG A 463 9.28 0.74 20.18
CA ARG A 463 7.83 0.67 19.90
C ARG A 463 7.21 -0.62 20.41
N HIS A 464 5.89 -0.59 20.63
CA HIS A 464 5.04 -1.77 20.83
C HIS A 464 5.16 -2.83 19.69
N PRO A 465 5.12 -4.14 20.00
CA PRO A 465 5.29 -5.20 19.00
C PRO A 465 4.26 -5.26 17.85
N SER A 466 3.13 -4.57 17.98
CA SER A 466 2.12 -4.47 16.91
C SER A 466 2.58 -3.67 15.68
N HIS A 467 3.74 -2.99 15.75
CA HIS A 467 4.37 -2.30 14.62
C HIS A 467 5.34 -3.17 13.81
N ALA A 468 5.27 -4.50 13.96
CA ALA A 468 6.17 -5.44 13.28
C ALA A 468 6.14 -5.29 11.76
N ILE A 469 4.96 -5.01 11.19
CA ILE A 469 4.75 -4.83 9.74
C ILE A 469 5.59 -3.68 9.16
N GLU A 470 5.89 -2.65 9.96
CA GLU A 470 6.70 -1.49 9.53
C GLU A 470 8.21 -1.82 9.46
N GLN A 471 8.63 -3.00 9.91
CA GLN A 471 10.04 -3.39 9.95
C GLN A 471 10.44 -4.24 8.74
N PRO A 472 11.66 -4.04 8.21
CA PRO A 472 12.25 -4.98 7.26
C PRO A 472 12.25 -6.40 7.85
N GLY A 473 11.51 -7.32 7.23
CA GLY A 473 11.37 -8.71 7.67
C GLY A 473 10.27 -8.99 8.72
N ALA A 474 9.41 -8.02 9.02
CA ALA A 474 8.21 -8.16 9.85
C ALA A 474 8.46 -8.68 11.30
N ARG A 475 9.61 -8.35 11.91
CA ARG A 475 9.99 -8.77 13.27
C ARG A 475 10.53 -7.59 14.08
N LEU A 476 10.06 -7.40 15.31
CA LEU A 476 10.67 -6.41 16.23
C LEU A 476 11.94 -6.95 16.88
N SER A 477 12.88 -6.03 17.09
CA SER A 477 14.05 -6.26 17.94
C SER A 477 13.64 -6.20 19.41
N HIS A 478 13.85 -7.28 20.18
CA HIS A 478 13.69 -7.30 21.63
C HIS A 478 14.58 -6.26 22.32
N THR A 479 14.19 -5.78 23.50
CA THR A 479 14.94 -4.82 24.34
C THR A 479 16.42 -5.18 24.48
N GLU A 480 16.72 -6.48 24.59
CA GLU A 480 18.08 -7.02 24.67
C GLU A 480 18.98 -6.65 23.47
N VAL A 481 18.40 -6.52 22.26
CA VAL A 481 19.15 -6.11 21.05
C VAL A 481 19.58 -4.65 21.16
N TYR A 482 18.70 -3.79 21.67
CA TYR A 482 19.02 -2.38 21.95
C TYR A 482 20.09 -2.26 23.03
N VAL A 483 19.96 -3.02 24.12
CA VAL A 483 20.96 -3.05 25.20
C VAL A 483 22.35 -3.41 24.68
N ARG A 484 22.44 -4.44 23.83
CA ARG A 484 23.72 -4.85 23.21
C ARG A 484 24.28 -3.78 22.29
N ALA A 485 23.45 -3.18 21.43
CA ALA A 485 23.87 -2.13 20.51
C ALA A 485 24.39 -0.90 21.26
N ILE A 486 23.69 -0.47 22.32
CA ILE A 486 24.11 0.65 23.17
C ILE A 486 25.44 0.34 23.85
N ASN A 487 25.57 -0.82 24.50
CA ASN A 487 26.82 -1.19 25.17
C ASN A 487 28.01 -1.30 24.20
N ALA A 488 27.79 -1.82 22.99
CA ALA A 488 28.81 -1.87 21.96
C ALA A 488 29.25 -0.46 21.53
N TYR A 489 28.30 0.45 21.30
CA TYR A 489 28.57 1.84 20.95
C TYR A 489 29.34 2.58 22.05
N ILE A 490 28.93 2.40 23.32
CA ILE A 490 29.62 2.96 24.50
C ILE A 490 31.07 2.48 24.55
N ALA A 491 31.30 1.17 24.35
CA ALA A 491 32.64 0.59 24.39
C ALA A 491 33.51 1.06 23.23
N GLU A 492 32.99 1.09 22.01
CA GLU A 492 33.70 1.50 20.79
C GLU A 492 34.14 2.96 20.87
N ARG A 493 33.24 3.84 21.30
CA ARG A 493 33.47 5.29 21.42
C ARG A 493 34.16 5.68 22.74
N LYS A 494 34.31 4.74 23.68
CA LYS A 494 34.88 4.95 25.03
C LYS A 494 34.12 6.03 25.83
N LEU A 495 32.80 6.07 25.68
CA LEU A 495 31.93 7.03 26.36
C LEU A 495 31.99 6.81 27.88
N LYS A 496 32.05 7.89 28.64
CA LYS A 496 32.15 7.82 30.11
C LYS A 496 30.80 8.13 30.74
N ASN A 497 30.07 7.07 31.09
CA ASN A 497 28.79 7.14 31.79
C ASN A 497 27.74 8.01 31.06
N PRO A 498 27.39 7.67 29.80
CA PRO A 498 26.43 8.45 29.04
C PRO A 498 25.04 8.38 29.64
N ARG A 499 24.26 9.43 29.41
CA ARG A 499 22.88 9.59 29.88
C ARG A 499 21.93 9.18 28.76
N ILE A 500 20.96 8.34 29.06
CA ILE A 500 20.12 7.69 28.05
C ILE A 500 18.68 8.22 28.14
N PHE A 501 18.19 8.86 27.09
CA PHE A 501 16.79 9.23 26.94
C PHE A 501 16.01 8.12 26.26
N LEU A 502 14.94 7.62 26.89
CA LEU A 502 14.07 6.57 26.35
C LEU A 502 12.69 7.12 25.99
N ALA A 503 12.33 7.02 24.71
CA ALA A 503 10.97 7.21 24.23
C ALA A 503 10.34 5.85 23.92
N THR A 504 9.23 5.54 24.59
CA THR A 504 8.47 4.29 24.41
C THR A 504 7.03 4.46 24.89
N ASP A 505 6.13 3.71 24.26
CA ASP A 505 4.70 3.62 24.60
C ASP A 505 4.38 2.55 25.66
N GLN A 506 5.37 1.80 26.14
CA GLN A 506 5.19 0.67 27.06
C GLN A 506 5.89 0.85 28.41
N GLU A 507 5.18 0.60 29.51
CA GLU A 507 5.78 0.62 30.87
C GLU A 507 6.75 -0.55 31.08
N SER A 508 6.45 -1.73 30.50
CA SER A 508 7.31 -2.93 30.55
C SER A 508 8.72 -2.66 29.99
N THR A 509 8.81 -1.94 28.87
CA THR A 509 10.08 -1.52 28.26
C THR A 509 10.89 -0.60 29.18
N ILE A 510 10.24 0.28 29.95
CA ILE A 510 10.91 1.13 30.93
C ILE A 510 11.53 0.28 32.04
N GLU A 511 10.79 -0.67 32.60
CA GLU A 511 11.30 -1.54 33.66
C GLU A 511 12.50 -2.36 33.20
N ASP A 512 12.43 -2.94 31.99
CA ASP A 512 13.53 -3.67 31.38
C ASP A 512 14.77 -2.78 31.21
N MET A 513 14.63 -1.62 30.58
CA MET A 513 15.75 -0.70 30.36
C MET A 513 16.34 -0.16 31.68
N LYS A 514 15.50 0.07 32.70
CA LYS A 514 15.97 0.45 34.05
C LYS A 514 16.85 -0.63 34.68
N ARG A 515 16.55 -1.91 34.49
CA ARG A 515 17.39 -3.01 35.00
C ARG A 515 18.80 -3.00 34.41
N HIS A 516 18.95 -2.54 33.17
CA HIS A 516 20.24 -2.50 32.48
C HIS A 516 21.03 -1.21 32.70
N PHE A 517 20.37 -0.05 32.65
CA PHE A 517 21.05 1.26 32.66
C PHE A 517 20.88 2.03 33.98
N GLY A 518 20.03 1.55 34.89
CA GLY A 518 19.88 2.09 36.24
C GLY A 518 19.63 3.59 36.25
N SER A 519 20.43 4.31 37.04
CA SER A 519 20.31 5.76 37.19
C SER A 519 20.66 6.55 35.93
N ASN A 520 21.31 5.95 34.93
CA ASN A 520 21.68 6.60 33.67
C ASN A 520 20.51 6.72 32.69
N LEU A 521 19.40 6.03 32.94
CA LEU A 521 18.20 6.13 32.12
C LEU A 521 17.31 7.29 32.59
N TYR A 522 16.80 8.05 31.63
CA TYR A 522 15.76 9.06 31.81
C TYR A 522 14.66 8.85 30.78
N PHE A 523 13.42 9.09 31.17
CA PHE A 523 12.23 9.04 30.32
C PHE A 523 11.25 10.08 30.87
N ASP A 524 10.37 10.59 30.01
CA ASP A 524 9.41 11.60 30.43
C ASP A 524 8.22 10.96 31.18
N THR A 525 8.00 11.35 32.44
CA THR A 525 6.96 10.76 33.31
C THR A 525 5.55 11.17 32.93
N ASP A 526 5.38 12.24 32.16
CA ASP A 526 4.06 12.78 31.83
C ASP A 526 3.52 12.21 30.52
N VAL A 527 4.16 11.18 29.93
CA VAL A 527 3.71 10.49 28.70
C VAL A 527 2.80 9.32 29.07
N LYS A 528 1.63 9.23 28.43
CA LYS A 528 0.67 8.13 28.61
C LYS A 528 1.19 6.84 27.98
N ARG A 529 1.16 5.73 28.73
CA ARG A 529 1.71 4.41 28.34
C ARG A 529 0.72 3.27 28.56
N THR A 530 0.92 2.13 27.89
CA THR A 530 0.17 0.90 28.18
C THR A 530 0.64 0.31 29.51
N SER A 531 -0.29 -0.20 30.31
CA SER A 531 0.00 -0.85 31.58
C SER A 531 0.49 -2.29 31.38
N ILE A 532 1.22 -2.81 32.36
CA ILE A 532 1.73 -4.20 32.37
C ILE A 532 0.59 -5.22 32.19
N ASP A 533 -0.58 -5.01 32.80
CA ASP A 533 -1.74 -5.90 32.63
C ASP A 533 -2.29 -5.91 31.19
N HIS A 534 -2.16 -4.79 30.49
CA HIS A 534 -2.59 -4.65 29.09
C HIS A 534 -1.58 -5.32 28.15
N ASP A 535 -0.28 -5.17 28.44
CA ASP A 535 0.80 -5.87 27.73
C ASP A 535 0.70 -7.40 27.91
N GLN A 536 0.40 -7.89 29.13
CA GLN A 536 0.16 -9.31 29.40
C GLN A 536 -1.07 -9.85 28.66
N SER A 537 -2.14 -9.05 28.58
CA SER A 537 -3.33 -9.42 27.80
C SER A 537 -3.05 -9.50 26.29
N PHE A 538 -2.16 -8.65 25.78
CA PHE A 538 -1.69 -8.68 24.39
C PHE A 538 -0.73 -9.85 24.12
N GLU A 539 0.17 -10.19 25.05
CA GLU A 539 1.04 -11.36 24.94
C GLU A 539 0.28 -12.69 24.96
N ALA A 540 -0.91 -12.71 25.55
CA ALA A 540 -1.81 -13.86 25.55
C ALA A 540 -2.63 -14.03 24.26
N LEU A 541 -2.63 -13.04 23.36
CA LEU A 541 -3.29 -13.11 22.05
C LEU A 541 -2.50 -13.97 21.06
N ASP A 542 -3.20 -14.55 20.08
CA ASP A 542 -2.52 -15.30 19.01
C ASP A 542 -1.72 -14.37 18.07
N GLU A 543 -0.75 -14.94 17.33
CA GLU A 543 0.15 -14.17 16.46
C GLU A 543 -0.59 -13.38 15.36
N SER A 544 -1.78 -13.83 14.93
CA SER A 544 -2.61 -13.15 13.94
C SER A 544 -3.40 -11.97 14.52
N GLU A 545 -3.83 -12.09 15.78
CA GLU A 545 -4.54 -11.04 16.53
C GLU A 545 -3.58 -9.95 17.04
N ARG A 546 -2.33 -10.32 17.35
CA ARG A 546 -1.26 -9.38 17.72
C ARG A 546 -0.82 -8.48 16.55
N MET A 547 -1.03 -8.96 15.31
CA MET A 547 -0.72 -8.24 14.07
C MET A 547 -1.87 -7.35 13.56
N ARG A 548 -3.06 -7.37 14.19
CA ARG A 548 -4.17 -6.46 13.85
C ARG A 548 -3.99 -5.09 14.49
N GLU A 549 -4.36 -4.03 13.76
CA GLU A 549 -4.45 -2.67 14.33
C GLU A 549 -5.52 -2.59 15.42
N GLY A 550 -5.28 -1.78 16.46
CA GLY A 550 -6.24 -1.54 17.54
C GLY A 550 -5.67 -1.62 18.96
N HIS A 551 -4.47 -2.16 19.14
CA HIS A 551 -3.83 -2.31 20.45
C HIS A 551 -3.00 -1.08 20.87
N GLN A 552 -2.80 -0.12 19.95
CA GLN A 552 -2.02 1.08 20.22
C GLN A 552 -2.84 2.10 21.03
N ILE A 553 -2.16 2.85 21.93
CA ILE A 553 -2.78 3.88 22.79
C ILE A 553 -3.58 4.91 21.98
N GLN A 554 -3.08 5.29 20.79
CA GLN A 554 -3.76 6.24 19.91
C GLN A 554 -5.10 5.67 19.39
N HIS A 555 -5.19 4.37 19.04
CA HIS A 555 -6.43 3.77 18.53
C HIS A 555 -7.45 3.61 19.66
N LEU A 556 -7.00 3.22 20.86
CA LEU A 556 -7.84 3.17 22.07
C LEU A 556 -8.40 4.55 22.44
N THR A 557 -7.60 5.61 22.22
CA THR A 557 -8.01 7.00 22.47
C THR A 557 -8.91 7.54 21.36
N ALA A 558 -8.62 7.21 20.10
CA ALA A 558 -9.42 7.61 18.94
C ALA A 558 -10.84 7.01 18.98
N ALA A 559 -11.00 5.81 19.55
CA ALA A 559 -12.29 5.12 19.68
C ALA A 559 -13.34 5.88 20.50
N ASP A 560 -12.93 6.82 21.37
CA ASP A 560 -13.85 7.68 22.14
C ASP A 560 -13.46 9.15 22.01
N SER A 561 -14.24 9.89 21.22
CA SER A 561 -14.02 11.32 20.94
C SER A 561 -13.96 12.23 22.16
N ARG A 562 -14.46 11.81 23.32
CA ARG A 562 -14.32 12.54 24.59
C ARG A 562 -12.88 12.55 25.12
N ASN A 563 -12.04 11.63 24.65
CA ASN A 563 -10.65 11.51 25.03
C ASN A 563 -9.70 12.22 24.05
N TRP A 564 -10.22 12.82 22.98
CA TRP A 564 -9.39 13.56 22.02
C TRP A 564 -8.89 14.85 22.66
N SER A 565 -7.60 15.10 22.53
CA SER A 565 -6.92 16.21 23.18
C SER A 565 -5.57 16.46 22.54
N SER A 566 -5.18 17.73 22.46
CA SER A 566 -3.81 18.10 22.05
C SER A 566 -2.74 17.68 23.06
N SER A 567 -3.10 17.31 24.29
CA SER A 567 -2.14 16.89 25.32
C SER A 567 -1.32 15.68 24.91
N MET A 568 -1.95 14.68 24.26
CA MET A 568 -1.27 13.48 23.78
C MET A 568 -0.25 13.81 22.68
N ALA A 569 -0.58 14.73 21.78
CA ALA A 569 0.38 15.19 20.78
C ALA A 569 1.53 15.97 21.42
N ALA A 570 1.25 16.82 22.42
CA ALA A 570 2.28 17.56 23.16
C ALA A 570 3.29 16.63 23.87
N GLU A 571 2.83 15.52 24.44
CA GLU A 571 3.68 14.46 25.01
C GLU A 571 4.64 13.88 23.98
N VAL A 572 4.11 13.44 22.84
CA VAL A 572 4.86 12.76 21.79
C VAL A 572 5.81 13.72 21.04
N ILE A 573 5.45 15.00 20.91
CA ILE A 573 6.35 16.06 20.42
C ILE A 573 7.54 16.22 21.37
N ALA A 574 7.30 16.32 22.68
CA ALA A 574 8.37 16.52 23.65
C ALA A 574 9.38 15.36 23.63
N ASP A 575 8.89 14.12 23.50
CA ASP A 575 9.75 12.95 23.33
C ASP A 575 10.60 13.06 22.06
N CYS A 576 10.01 13.37 20.90
CA CYS A 576 10.73 13.47 19.63
C CYS A 576 11.82 14.55 19.65
N TYR A 577 11.52 15.74 20.19
CA TYR A 577 12.50 16.82 20.29
C TYR A 577 13.57 16.50 21.33
N SER A 578 13.24 15.74 22.39
CA SER A 578 14.22 15.24 23.35
C SER A 578 15.15 14.20 22.71
N LEU A 579 14.62 13.29 21.87
CA LEU A 579 15.43 12.36 21.06
C LEU A 579 16.37 13.13 20.12
N ALA A 580 15.87 14.19 19.46
CA ALA A 580 16.67 15.02 18.57
C ALA A 580 17.76 15.81 19.32
N GLY A 581 17.59 16.09 20.63
CA GLY A 581 18.56 16.80 21.46
C GLY A 581 19.73 15.96 21.98
N CYS A 582 19.84 14.69 21.55
CA CYS A 582 20.95 13.80 21.86
C CYS A 582 21.97 13.70 20.71
N GLU A 583 23.11 13.05 20.96
CA GLU A 583 24.20 12.88 19.99
C GLU A 583 23.95 11.69 19.05
N ALA A 584 23.39 10.60 19.57
CA ALA A 584 23.07 9.40 18.80
C ALA A 584 21.68 8.86 19.16
N LEU A 585 20.96 8.33 18.17
CA LEU A 585 19.65 7.73 18.31
C LEU A 585 19.70 6.25 17.90
N PHE A 586 19.39 5.36 18.85
CA PHE A 586 19.16 3.94 18.62
C PHE A 586 17.70 3.72 18.26
N HIS A 587 17.46 3.26 17.03
CA HIS A 587 16.10 3.20 16.50
C HIS A 587 15.85 2.02 15.56
N ILE A 588 14.56 1.80 15.32
CA ILE A 588 14.00 1.04 14.21
C ILE A 588 13.29 2.01 13.25
N VAL A 589 12.72 1.49 12.15
CA VAL A 589 11.91 2.31 11.23
C VAL A 589 10.68 2.82 11.98
N SER A 590 10.49 4.14 12.02
CA SER A 590 9.32 4.78 12.63
C SER A 590 9.25 6.26 12.24
N ASN A 591 8.03 6.80 12.11
CA ASN A 591 7.80 8.21 11.78
C ASN A 591 8.47 9.19 12.76
N ILE A 592 8.52 8.86 14.06
CA ILE A 592 9.21 9.69 15.08
C ILE A 592 10.73 9.66 14.94
N SER A 593 11.33 8.48 14.67
CA SER A 593 12.78 8.36 14.45
C SER A 593 13.19 9.17 13.22
N THR A 594 12.40 9.09 12.15
CA THR A 594 12.59 9.90 10.95
C THR A 594 12.49 11.38 11.26
N ALA A 595 11.47 11.82 12.02
CA ALA A 595 11.31 13.21 12.42
C ALA A 595 12.50 13.73 13.23
N ALA A 596 12.90 13.01 14.28
CA ALA A 596 14.07 13.34 15.09
C ALA A 596 15.34 13.51 14.24
N SER A 597 15.51 12.67 13.22
CA SER A 597 16.68 12.70 12.34
C SER A 597 16.85 14.03 11.59
N TYR A 598 15.77 14.64 11.09
CA TYR A 598 15.86 15.91 10.38
C TYR A 598 15.59 17.12 11.29
N LEU A 599 15.04 16.92 12.49
CA LEU A 599 15.02 17.95 13.54
C LEU A 599 16.42 18.23 14.08
N ASN A 600 17.29 17.22 14.13
CA ASN A 600 18.73 17.38 14.35
C ASN A 600 19.52 16.67 13.23
N PRO A 601 19.98 17.42 12.20
CA PRO A 601 20.67 16.82 11.06
C PRO A 601 22.06 16.26 11.38
N ASP A 602 22.61 16.56 12.56
CA ASP A 602 23.87 16.01 13.04
C ASP A 602 23.68 14.83 14.01
N LEU A 603 22.43 14.47 14.36
CA LEU A 603 22.10 13.26 15.12
C LEU A 603 22.65 12.02 14.40
N GLU A 604 23.43 11.21 15.11
CA GLU A 604 23.91 9.92 14.60
C GLU A 604 22.78 8.88 14.66
N MET A 605 22.37 8.37 13.51
CA MET A 605 21.28 7.38 13.41
C MET A 605 21.86 5.97 13.48
N VAL A 606 21.60 5.25 14.58
CA VAL A 606 22.05 3.88 14.81
C VAL A 606 20.87 2.93 14.66
N PHE A 607 20.81 2.23 13.54
CA PHE A 607 19.73 1.28 13.25
C PHE A 607 19.93 -0.06 13.98
N VAL A 608 18.91 -0.50 14.72
CA VAL A 608 18.95 -1.70 15.60
C VAL A 608 18.12 -2.88 15.04
N GLY A 609 17.51 -2.74 13.86
CA GLY A 609 16.75 -3.81 13.19
C GLY A 609 17.65 -4.88 12.55
N HIS A 610 17.10 -6.08 12.29
CA HIS A 610 17.81 -7.14 11.57
C HIS A 610 18.14 -6.68 10.14
N ARG A 611 19.42 -6.74 9.75
CA ARG A 611 19.83 -6.54 8.36
C ARG A 611 19.27 -7.69 7.51
N HIS A 612 18.58 -7.37 6.43
CA HIS A 612 18.37 -8.35 5.36
C HIS A 612 19.74 -8.72 4.80
N GLY A 613 20.09 -10.01 4.91
CA GLY A 613 21.20 -10.63 4.18
C GLY A 613 20.75 -11.06 2.78
#